data_AF-A0A7S3QU27-F1
#
_entry.id   AF-A0A7S3QU27-F1
#
_cell.length_a   1.000
_cell.length_b   1.000
_cell.length_c   1.000
_cell.angle_alpha   90.00
_cell.angle_beta   90.00
_cell.angle_gamma   90.00
#
_symmetry.space_group_name_H-M   'P 1'
#
loop_
_entity.id
_entity.type
_entity.pdbx_description
1 polymer ?
#
loop_
_entity_poly.entity_id
_entity_poly.type
_entity_poly.pdbx_seq_one_letter_code
_entity_poly.pdbx_strand_id
1 'polypeptide(L)'
;GSSSSSSSGGARLALSADAVKDQSYFLAQLSPRQLSRVMFPLGGLTKPQVRQLAVSAGLATQARKDSQGICFLGKVKFPEFVKEHLGEWPGLIVVDAAYDASVQQQEQEQQQQQQ
;
A
#
# COMPACT_ATOMS: atom_id res chain seq x y z
N GLY A 1 16.02 4.64 47.18
CA GLY A 1 14.78 4.03 46.69
C GLY A 1 14.79 4.12 45.19
N SER A 2 14.96 2.98 44.52
CA SER A 2 15.04 2.90 43.06
C SER A 2 13.66 2.56 42.52
N SER A 3 12.96 3.57 42.02
CA SER A 3 11.64 3.43 41.41
C SER A 3 11.81 2.85 40.00
N SER A 4 11.74 1.53 39.86
CA SER A 4 11.63 0.87 38.56
C SER A 4 10.22 1.10 38.00
N SER A 5 10.07 2.11 37.15
CA SER A 5 8.87 2.31 36.35
C SER A 5 8.76 1.17 35.32
N SER A 6 7.98 0.14 35.63
CA SER A 6 7.60 -0.89 34.67
C SER A 6 6.71 -0.26 33.61
N SER A 7 7.29 0.18 32.49
CA SER A 7 6.53 0.55 31.32
C SER A 7 5.87 -0.71 30.76
N SER A 8 4.60 -0.93 31.10
CA SER A 8 3.75 -1.94 30.45
C SER A 8 3.48 -1.47 29.01
N GLY A 9 4.50 -1.58 28.16
CA GLY A 9 4.41 -1.23 26.75
C GLY A 9 3.50 -2.23 26.04
N GLY A 10 2.27 -1.83 25.73
CA GLY A 10 1.38 -2.62 24.89
C GLY A 10 1.99 -2.87 23.51
N ALA A 11 1.54 -3.94 22.83
CA ALA A 11 1.99 -4.26 21.48
C ALA A 11 1.70 -3.09 20.52
N ARG A 12 2.69 -2.74 19.70
CA ARG A 12 2.64 -1.63 18.73
C ARG A 12 2.94 -2.14 17.33
N LEU A 13 2.32 -1.52 16.35
CA LEU A 13 2.65 -1.70 14.93
C LEU A 13 3.83 -0.77 14.60
N ALA A 14 4.81 -1.28 13.84
CA ALA A 14 5.97 -0.54 13.38
C ALA A 14 6.08 -0.63 11.85
N LEU A 15 6.84 0.29 11.26
CA LEU A 15 7.19 0.24 9.84
C LEU A 15 8.12 -0.94 9.55
N SER A 16 8.02 -1.46 8.34
CA SER A 16 8.89 -2.48 7.76
C SER A 16 10.30 -1.94 7.48
N ALA A 17 11.29 -2.82 7.48
CA ALA A 17 12.64 -2.51 6.96
C ALA A 17 12.64 -2.21 5.45
N ASP A 18 11.59 -2.62 4.73
CA ASP A 18 11.38 -2.33 3.31
C ASP A 18 10.30 -1.27 3.15
N ALA A 19 10.69 -0.02 2.89
CA ALA A 19 9.75 1.09 2.74
C ALA A 19 8.82 0.93 1.51
N VAL A 20 9.28 0.26 0.45
CA VAL A 20 8.50 0.05 -0.78
C VAL A 20 7.46 -1.06 -0.58
N LYS A 21 7.78 -2.04 0.26
CA LYS A 21 6.91 -3.19 0.56
C LYS A 21 6.31 -3.12 1.97
N ASP A 22 6.32 -1.94 2.59
CA ASP A 22 5.66 -1.69 3.85
C ASP A 22 4.14 -1.89 3.71
N GLN A 23 3.57 -2.67 4.62
CA GLN A 23 2.13 -2.96 4.66
C GLN A 23 1.47 -2.42 5.92
N SER A 24 2.17 -1.57 6.68
CA SER A 24 1.66 -1.01 7.93
C SER A 24 0.38 -0.19 7.71
N TYR A 25 0.25 0.45 6.54
CA TYR A 25 -0.97 1.17 6.13
C TYR A 25 -2.22 0.27 6.17
N PHE A 26 -2.16 -0.92 5.56
CA PHE A 26 -3.28 -1.87 5.56
C PHE A 26 -3.56 -2.46 6.94
N LEU A 27 -2.56 -2.47 7.82
CA LEU A 27 -2.64 -3.01 9.18
C LEU A 27 -3.00 -1.94 10.23
N ALA A 28 -3.15 -0.68 9.83
CA ALA A 28 -3.31 0.45 10.75
C ALA A 28 -4.56 0.36 11.66
N GLN A 29 -5.56 -0.44 11.29
CA GLN A 29 -6.78 -0.65 12.08
C GLN A 29 -6.68 -1.81 13.10
N LEU A 30 -5.55 -2.50 13.19
CA LEU A 30 -5.38 -3.57 14.18
C LEU A 30 -5.37 -3.02 15.61
N SER A 31 -6.19 -3.61 16.47
CA SER A 31 -6.19 -3.27 17.90
C SER A 31 -4.94 -3.79 18.61
N PRO A 32 -4.51 -3.19 19.73
CA PRO A 32 -3.39 -3.69 20.54
C PRO A 32 -3.54 -5.16 20.96
N ARG A 33 -4.77 -5.62 21.22
CA ARG A 33 -5.08 -7.02 21.56
C ARG A 33 -4.87 -7.98 20.39
N GLN A 34 -5.12 -7.55 19.16
CA GLN A 34 -4.82 -8.33 17.97
C GLN A 34 -3.31 -8.33 17.70
N LEU A 35 -2.66 -7.17 17.81
CA LEU A 35 -1.21 -7.04 17.66
C LEU A 35 -0.45 -7.92 18.65
N SER A 36 -0.93 -8.06 19.88
CA SER A 36 -0.30 -8.93 20.89
C SER A 36 -0.39 -10.43 20.57
N ARG A 37 -1.10 -10.83 19.50
CA ARG A 37 -1.34 -12.23 19.10
C ARG A 37 -0.84 -12.53 17.69
N VAL A 38 -0.19 -11.58 17.02
CA VAL A 38 0.31 -11.73 15.65
C VAL A 38 1.83 -11.64 15.65
N MET A 39 2.47 -12.39 14.75
CA MET A 39 3.90 -12.29 14.48
C MET A 39 4.12 -11.82 13.04
N PHE A 40 5.11 -10.93 12.87
CA PHE A 40 5.54 -10.42 11.57
C PHE A 40 6.99 -10.87 11.27
N PRO A 41 7.21 -12.16 10.93
CA PRO A 41 8.56 -12.72 10.78
C PRO A 41 9.38 -12.10 9.64
N LEU A 42 8.70 -11.43 8.70
CA LEU A 42 9.34 -10.77 7.56
C LEU A 42 9.58 -9.27 7.80
N GLY A 43 9.12 -8.69 8.92
CA GLY A 43 9.13 -7.24 9.13
C GLY A 43 10.53 -6.61 9.13
N GLY A 44 11.56 -7.37 9.50
CA GLY A 44 12.96 -6.93 9.47
C GLY A 44 13.71 -7.22 8.16
N LEU A 45 13.03 -7.77 7.14
CA LEU A 45 13.66 -8.22 5.91
C LEU A 45 13.14 -7.42 4.71
N THR A 46 14.06 -7.12 3.80
CA THR A 46 13.71 -6.59 2.48
C THR A 46 13.19 -7.68 1.56
N LYS A 47 12.38 -7.31 0.57
CA LYS A 47 11.85 -8.27 -0.40
C LYS A 47 12.94 -9.10 -1.12
N PRO A 48 14.09 -8.54 -1.53
CA PRO A 48 15.18 -9.32 -2.09
C PRO A 48 15.73 -10.37 -1.11
N GLN A 49 15.90 -10.03 0.17
CA GLN A 49 16.35 -10.98 1.21
C GLN A 49 15.34 -12.12 1.38
N VAL A 50 14.05 -11.81 1.43
CA VAL A 50 12.99 -12.84 1.50
C VAL A 50 13.03 -13.78 0.29
N ARG A 51 13.28 -13.26 -0.93
CA ARG A 51 13.43 -14.09 -2.13
C ARG A 51 14.65 -14.99 -2.06
N GLN A 52 15.79 -14.47 -1.60
CA GLN A 52 17.01 -15.27 -1.42
C GLN A 52 16.79 -16.42 -0.43
N LEU A 53 16.13 -16.15 0.71
CA LEU A 53 15.77 -17.18 1.69
C LEU A 53 14.85 -18.25 1.09
N ALA A 54 13.87 -17.85 0.29
CA ALA A 54 12.96 -18.78 -0.38
C ALA A 54 13.69 -19.69 -1.39
N VAL A 55 14.67 -19.15 -2.12
CA VAL A 55 15.52 -19.91 -3.05
C VAL A 55 16.40 -20.89 -2.27
N SER A 56 17.11 -20.42 -1.23
CA SER A 56 17.99 -21.27 -0.43
C SER A 56 17.25 -22.40 0.30
N ALA A 57 15.99 -22.16 0.69
CA ALA A 57 15.13 -23.15 1.32
C ALA A 57 14.42 -24.08 0.30
N GLY A 58 14.62 -23.89 -1.00
CA GLY A 58 14.00 -24.72 -2.04
C GLY A 58 12.48 -24.61 -2.12
N LEU A 59 11.90 -23.46 -1.74
CA LEU A 59 10.45 -23.30 -1.73
C LEU A 59 9.88 -23.28 -3.15
N ALA A 60 8.80 -24.03 -3.39
CA ALA A 60 8.11 -24.05 -4.68
C ALA A 60 7.62 -22.65 -5.13
N THR A 61 7.37 -21.75 -4.18
CA THR A 61 6.89 -20.39 -4.44
C THR A 61 8.01 -19.38 -4.72
N GLN A 62 9.29 -19.78 -4.72
CA GLN A 62 10.45 -18.88 -4.84
C GLN A 62 10.40 -17.93 -6.06
N ALA A 63 9.88 -18.43 -7.18
CA ALA A 63 9.78 -17.68 -8.45
C ALA A 63 8.42 -17.03 -8.66
N ARG A 64 7.45 -17.23 -7.75
CA ARG A 64 6.11 -16.67 -7.90
C ARG A 64 6.17 -15.14 -7.91
N LYS A 65 5.44 -14.53 -8.83
CA LYS A 65 5.25 -13.07 -8.85
C LYS A 65 4.36 -12.65 -7.69
N ASP A 66 4.57 -11.42 -7.21
CA ASP A 66 3.71 -10.83 -6.18
C ASP A 66 2.28 -10.68 -6.72
N SER A 67 1.29 -10.84 -5.83
CA SER A 67 -0.10 -10.55 -6.17
C SER A 67 -0.28 -9.07 -6.47
N GLN A 68 -1.11 -8.77 -7.47
CA GLN A 68 -1.50 -7.42 -7.87
C GLN A 68 -3.04 -7.33 -7.83
N GLY A 69 -3.57 -6.18 -7.42
CA GLY A 69 -5.02 -5.97 -7.27
C GLY A 69 -5.60 -6.56 -5.99
N ILE A 70 -6.93 -6.68 -5.95
CA ILE A 70 -7.67 -7.14 -4.77
C ILE A 70 -7.51 -8.66 -4.62
N CYS A 71 -6.94 -9.10 -3.49
CA CYS A 71 -6.53 -10.48 -3.24
C CYS A 71 -7.59 -11.55 -3.54
N PHE A 72 -8.87 -11.25 -3.32
CA PHE A 72 -9.96 -12.22 -3.42
C PHE A 72 -10.73 -12.16 -4.73
N LEU A 73 -10.45 -11.17 -5.58
CA LEU A 73 -11.19 -10.96 -6.82
C LEU A 73 -10.76 -11.92 -7.95
N GLY A 74 -9.61 -12.57 -7.79
CA GLY A 74 -9.13 -13.58 -8.73
C GLY A 74 -8.83 -12.98 -10.12
N LYS A 75 -9.48 -13.53 -11.15
CA LYS A 75 -9.31 -13.11 -12.56
C LYS A 75 -10.31 -12.04 -13.02
N VAL A 76 -11.24 -11.63 -12.16
CA VAL A 76 -12.26 -10.64 -12.51
C VAL A 76 -11.61 -9.25 -12.54
N LYS A 77 -11.89 -8.47 -13.58
CA LYS A 77 -11.42 -7.08 -13.66
C LYS A 77 -12.20 -6.22 -12.68
N PHE A 78 -11.51 -5.34 -11.97
CA PHE A 78 -12.13 -4.48 -10.96
C PHE A 78 -13.32 -3.65 -11.50
N PRO A 79 -13.27 -3.03 -12.70
CA PRO A 79 -14.43 -2.29 -13.22
C PRO A 79 -15.66 -3.17 -13.45
N GLU A 80 -15.47 -4.38 -13.97
CA GLU A 80 -16.56 -5.34 -14.19
C GLU A 80 -17.19 -5.76 -12.86
N PHE A 81 -16.36 -6.02 -11.85
CA PHE A 81 -16.84 -6.33 -10.50
C PHE A 81 -17.70 -5.21 -9.93
N VAL A 82 -17.25 -3.96 -10.02
CA VAL A 82 -17.99 -2.80 -9.52
C VAL A 82 -19.31 -2.62 -10.29
N LYS A 83 -19.27 -2.73 -11.62
CA LYS A 83 -20.44 -2.63 -12.50
C LYS A 83 -21.49 -3.68 -12.18
N GLU A 84 -21.09 -4.93 -11.96
CA GLU A 84 -22.01 -6.02 -11.63
C GLU A 84 -22.75 -5.78 -10.30
N HIS A 85 -22.07 -5.20 -9.30
CA HIS A 85 -22.63 -5.05 -7.96
C HIS A 85 -23.35 -3.72 -7.73
N LEU A 86 -22.92 -2.64 -8.40
CA LEU A 86 -23.44 -1.29 -8.20
C LEU A 86 -24.22 -0.75 -9.40
N GLY A 87 -24.08 -1.35 -10.59
CA GLY A 87 -24.64 -0.81 -11.83
C GLY A 87 -23.83 0.38 -12.38
N GLU A 88 -24.40 1.06 -13.38
CA GLU A 88 -23.82 2.25 -14.00
C GLU A 88 -24.83 3.39 -14.03
N TRP A 89 -24.38 4.58 -13.66
CA TRP A 89 -25.11 5.83 -13.83
C TRP A 89 -24.24 6.83 -14.58
N PRO A 90 -24.51 7.07 -15.88
CA PRO A 90 -23.75 8.04 -16.65
C PRO A 90 -23.99 9.45 -16.13
N GLY A 91 -22.92 10.25 -16.08
CA GLY A 91 -22.95 11.65 -15.64
C GLY A 91 -21.99 12.51 -16.47
N LEU A 92 -22.08 13.83 -16.31
CA LEU A 92 -21.20 14.76 -17.00
C LEU A 92 -19.84 14.84 -16.29
N ILE A 93 -18.75 14.75 -17.06
CA ILE A 93 -17.42 15.14 -16.59
C ILE A 93 -17.32 16.66 -16.77
N VAL A 94 -17.30 17.39 -15.66
CA VAL A 94 -17.20 18.85 -15.68
C VAL A 94 -15.77 19.23 -15.36
N VAL A 95 -15.15 20.03 -16.22
CA VAL A 95 -13.84 20.64 -15.95
C VAL A 95 -14.09 21.94 -15.21
N ASP A 96 -13.35 22.15 -14.11
CA ASP A 96 -13.36 23.43 -13.44
C ASP A 96 -12.64 24.46 -14.33
N ALA A 97 -13.38 25.45 -14.81
CA ALA A 97 -12.88 26.46 -15.72
C ALA A 97 -11.73 27.29 -15.12
N ALA A 98 -11.73 27.51 -13.80
CA ALA A 98 -10.63 28.23 -13.13
C ALA A 98 -9.36 27.37 -13.09
N TYR A 99 -9.51 26.06 -12.89
CA TYR A 99 -8.40 25.11 -12.96
C TYR A 99 -7.83 25.02 -14.39
N ASP A 100 -8.69 24.88 -15.40
CA ASP A 100 -8.28 24.76 -16.80
C ASP A 100 -7.50 25.99 -17.29
N ALA A 101 -7.97 27.19 -16.95
CA ALA A 101 -7.25 28.43 -17.24
C ALA A 101 -5.86 28.48 -16.58
N SER A 102 -5.74 27.99 -15.34
CA SER A 102 -4.45 27.96 -14.62
C SER A 102 -3.44 26.99 -15.24
N VAL A 103 -3.91 25.83 -15.72
CA VAL A 103 -3.06 24.84 -16.40
C VAL A 103 -2.55 25.40 -17.72
N GLN A 104 -3.43 25.99 -18.52
CA GLN A 104 -3.06 26.58 -19.82
C GLN A 104 -2.05 27.74 -19.67
N GLN A 105 -2.20 28.56 -18.64
CA GLN A 105 -1.26 29.66 -18.37
C GLN A 105 0.12 29.14 -17.96
N GLN A 106 0.19 28.11 -17.11
CA GLN A 106 1.45 27.45 -16.74
C GLN A 106 2.15 26.80 -17.94
N GLU A 107 1.40 26.19 -18.86
CA GLU A 107 1.95 25.60 -20.08
C GLU A 107 2.50 26.67 -21.05
N GLN A 108 1.81 27.80 -21.20
CA GLN A 108 2.28 28.93 -22.02
C GLN A 108 3.55 29.56 -21.45
N GLU A 109 3.63 29.74 -20.13
CA GLU A 109 4.82 30.27 -19.47
C GLU A 109 6.02 29.32 -19.61
N GLN A 110 5.81 28.01 -19.47
CA GLN A 110 6.86 27.00 -19.69
C GLN A 110 7.37 26.98 -21.13
N GLN A 111 6.48 27.20 -22.12
CA GLN A 111 6.87 27.28 -23.53
C GLN A 111 7.65 28.55 -23.86
N GLN A 112 7.35 29.66 -23.18
CA GLN A 112 8.10 30.92 -23.33
C GLN A 112 9.48 30.88 -22.68
N GLN A 113 9.65 30.16 -21.56
CA GLN A 113 10.96 30.01 -20.91
C GLN A 113 11.91 29.04 -21.64
N GLN A 114 11.40 28.23 -22.56
CA GLN A 114 12.18 27.29 -23.37
C GLN A 114 12.62 27.88 -24.73
N GLN A 115 12.24 29.12 -25.03
CA GLN A 115 12.68 29.90 -26.20
C GLN A 115 13.75 30.92 -25.78
#